data_AF-A0A194S0Q7-F1
#
_entry.id   AF-A0A194S0Q7-F1
#
_cell.length_a   1.000
_cell.length_b   1.000
_cell.length_c   1.000
_cell.angle_alpha   90.00
_cell.angle_beta   90.00
_cell.angle_gamma   90.00
#
_symmetry.space_group_name_H-M   'P 1'
#
loop_
_entity.id
_entity.type
_entity.pdbx_description
1 polymer ?
#
loop_
_entity_poly.entity_id
_entity_poly.type
_entity_poly.pdbx_seq_one_letter_code
_entity_poly.pdbx_strand_id
1 'polypeptide(L)'
;MPHTLDHTPQGSPTPQPDSAALALPDVHELACFRTSPRPCPNQQLVDQLKPLREWRFLQHGTGEPEAISYATAVSVIIGTPFVITSADQARALPKIGPKLVVKIQEYIDKGFIQESRDVEQLERFKVLRLLTTVHGVGHALANKLYDDGTRTLDDLQAMLKDRHDILRYMRFHADLQEPVSRTEVESVRDFVRLQVDKVLPGAHLELCGGYRRGKATSGDIDILITFPHQDGLERGFLRRLVDRLVKKGLVPRDGGVLSLTEAGSSRTTWANRRASLGDTLDKALVVFRHPANGTTRTRDVWRRVDLVVAAWPHWGPAVLGWTGSTQFERDLRRHAGKLCRLHVHSGGIRDKETNEHVEAKTERDCFRLLKLEWIPPHLRNADP
;
A
#
# COMPACT_ATOMS: atom_id res chain seq x y z
N MET A 1 1.63 -86.08 -34.41
CA MET A 1 1.25 -85.78 -33.01
C MET A 1 2.46 -85.13 -32.34
N PRO A 2 2.41 -83.91 -31.78
CA PRO A 2 1.68 -82.70 -32.14
C PRO A 2 2.64 -81.53 -32.51
N HIS A 3 2.05 -80.42 -32.94
CA HIS A 3 2.67 -79.17 -33.36
C HIS A 3 3.39 -78.44 -32.22
N THR A 4 4.61 -77.96 -32.49
CA THR A 4 5.30 -76.92 -31.68
C THR A 4 4.70 -75.56 -32.00
N LEU A 5 3.94 -75.00 -31.04
CA LEU A 5 3.50 -73.61 -31.06
C LEU A 5 4.60 -72.73 -30.46
N ASP A 6 5.16 -71.87 -31.30
CA ASP A 6 6.12 -70.83 -30.94
C ASP A 6 5.34 -69.62 -30.42
N HIS A 7 5.33 -69.43 -29.10
CA HIS A 7 4.72 -68.27 -28.46
C HIS A 7 5.73 -67.13 -28.36
N THR A 8 5.68 -66.22 -29.33
CA THR A 8 6.27 -64.89 -29.22
C THR A 8 5.48 -64.07 -28.20
N PRO A 9 6.10 -63.44 -27.19
CA PRO A 9 5.40 -62.52 -26.32
C PRO A 9 5.13 -61.22 -27.08
N GLN A 10 3.85 -60.93 -27.33
CA GLN A 10 3.42 -59.61 -27.78
C GLN A 10 3.78 -58.59 -26.70
N GLY A 11 4.68 -57.67 -27.03
CA GLY A 11 5.01 -56.53 -26.18
C GLY A 11 3.75 -55.73 -25.88
N SER A 12 3.42 -55.63 -24.60
CA SER A 12 2.45 -54.68 -24.06
C SER A 12 2.86 -53.26 -24.51
N PRO A 13 1.95 -52.45 -25.09
CA PRO A 13 2.27 -51.09 -25.44
C PRO A 13 2.54 -50.32 -24.14
N THR A 14 3.76 -49.81 -24.02
CA THR A 14 4.18 -48.87 -22.98
C THR A 14 3.17 -47.70 -22.99
N PRO A 15 2.53 -47.35 -21.86
CA PRO A 15 1.67 -46.19 -21.83
C PRO A 15 2.54 -44.97 -22.14
N GLN A 16 2.27 -44.30 -23.27
CA GLN A 16 2.83 -42.99 -23.53
C GLN A 16 2.36 -42.08 -22.38
N PRO A 17 3.25 -41.28 -21.76
CA PRO A 17 2.80 -40.29 -20.82
C PRO A 17 1.89 -39.31 -21.57
N ASP A 18 0.62 -39.25 -21.16
CA ASP A 18 -0.31 -38.21 -21.59
C ASP A 18 0.35 -36.85 -21.31
N SER A 19 0.92 -36.27 -22.36
CA SER A 19 1.35 -34.87 -22.40
C SER A 19 0.11 -33.98 -22.51
N ALA A 20 -0.81 -34.10 -21.55
CA ALA A 20 -1.74 -33.03 -21.27
C ALA A 20 -0.91 -31.93 -20.60
N ALA A 21 -0.38 -31.00 -21.39
CA ALA A 21 0.17 -29.77 -20.85
C ALA A 21 -0.93 -29.15 -19.97
N LEU A 22 -0.74 -29.22 -18.65
CA LEU A 22 -1.69 -28.69 -17.67
C LEU A 22 -1.95 -27.23 -18.05
N ALA A 23 -3.19 -26.92 -18.41
CA ALA A 23 -3.58 -25.56 -18.76
C ALA A 23 -3.20 -24.64 -17.59
N LEU A 24 -2.50 -23.55 -17.90
CA LEU A 24 -2.06 -22.61 -16.88
C LEU A 24 -3.27 -22.02 -16.15
N PRO A 25 -3.19 -21.81 -14.82
CA PRO A 25 -4.27 -21.19 -14.07
C PRO A 25 -4.65 -19.83 -14.64
N ASP A 26 -5.95 -19.55 -14.71
CA ASP A 26 -6.44 -18.23 -15.08
C ASP A 26 -6.04 -17.18 -14.03
N VAL A 27 -5.73 -15.96 -14.48
CA VAL A 27 -5.30 -14.86 -13.62
C VAL A 27 -6.30 -13.72 -13.77
N HIS A 28 -7.02 -13.41 -12.69
CA HIS A 28 -8.03 -12.35 -12.72
C HIS A 28 -7.39 -10.95 -12.85
N GLU A 29 -8.03 -10.03 -13.57
CA GLU A 29 -7.48 -8.67 -13.82
C GLU A 29 -7.45 -7.77 -12.57
N LEU A 30 -8.37 -7.98 -11.62
CA LEU A 30 -8.51 -7.18 -10.39
C LEU A 30 -7.80 -7.84 -9.20
N ALA A 31 -6.96 -7.07 -8.50
CA ALA A 31 -6.14 -7.57 -7.38
C ALA A 31 -6.96 -8.14 -6.21
N CYS A 32 -8.19 -7.67 -6.01
CA CYS A 32 -9.08 -8.16 -4.97
C CYS A 32 -9.64 -9.58 -5.19
N PHE A 33 -9.34 -10.21 -6.33
CA PHE A 33 -9.71 -11.60 -6.66
C PHE A 33 -8.53 -12.56 -6.69
N ARG A 34 -7.31 -12.10 -6.38
CA ARG A 34 -6.10 -12.91 -6.48
C ARG A 34 -5.20 -12.68 -5.28
N THR A 35 -4.53 -13.73 -4.84
CA THR A 35 -3.48 -13.62 -3.82
C THR A 35 -2.23 -12.99 -4.42
N SER A 36 -1.65 -12.02 -3.73
CA SER A 36 -0.40 -11.35 -4.08
C SER A 36 0.60 -11.59 -2.94
N PRO A 37 1.29 -12.74 -2.91
CA PRO A 37 2.28 -13.05 -1.88
C PRO A 37 3.54 -12.18 -2.03
N ARG A 38 4.35 -12.13 -0.96
CA ARG A 38 5.65 -11.47 -0.95
C ARG A 38 6.66 -12.42 -0.27
N PRO A 39 7.70 -12.91 -0.98
CA PRO A 39 7.94 -12.74 -2.40
C PRO A 39 6.88 -13.46 -3.27
N CYS A 40 6.68 -12.99 -4.50
CA CYS A 40 5.84 -13.67 -5.50
C CYS A 40 6.68 -14.56 -6.44
N PRO A 41 6.05 -15.46 -7.22
CA PRO A 41 6.78 -16.33 -8.17
C PRO A 41 7.65 -15.55 -9.18
N ASN A 42 7.25 -14.33 -9.52
CA ASN A 42 7.90 -13.48 -10.51
C ASN A 42 8.70 -12.32 -9.87
N GLN A 43 9.16 -12.46 -8.62
CA GLN A 43 9.74 -11.35 -7.84
C GLN A 43 10.90 -10.65 -8.55
N GLN A 44 11.82 -11.39 -9.17
CA GLN A 44 12.96 -10.80 -9.87
C GLN A 44 12.54 -9.98 -11.10
N LEU A 45 11.54 -10.44 -11.85
CA LEU A 45 10.95 -9.65 -12.94
C LEU A 45 10.27 -8.39 -12.40
N VAL A 46 9.52 -8.49 -11.30
CA VAL A 46 8.89 -7.34 -10.64
C VAL A 46 9.94 -6.32 -10.22
N ASP A 47 11.08 -6.77 -9.69
CA ASP A 47 12.19 -5.91 -9.29
C ASP A 47 12.79 -5.18 -10.50
N GLN A 48 12.92 -5.84 -11.66
CA GLN A 48 13.34 -5.21 -12.92
C GLN A 48 12.32 -4.22 -13.50
N LEU A 49 11.04 -4.35 -13.17
CA LEU A 49 9.99 -3.42 -13.63
C LEU A 49 9.80 -2.23 -12.66
N LYS A 50 10.35 -2.31 -11.45
CA LYS A 50 10.14 -1.32 -10.39
C LYS A 50 10.64 0.08 -10.76
N PRO A 51 11.86 0.29 -11.31
CA PRO A 51 12.32 1.63 -11.70
C PRO A 51 11.44 2.24 -12.79
N LEU A 52 10.99 1.43 -13.75
CA LEU A 52 10.07 1.87 -14.81
C LEU A 52 8.70 2.28 -14.28
N ARG A 53 8.19 1.57 -13.26
CA ARG A 53 6.96 1.97 -12.55
C ARG A 53 7.18 3.27 -11.81
N GLU A 54 8.23 3.36 -10.99
CA GLU A 54 8.56 4.54 -10.19
C GLU A 54 8.72 5.79 -11.08
N TRP A 55 9.41 5.66 -12.21
CA TRP A 55 9.61 6.75 -13.16
C TRP A 55 8.29 7.35 -13.66
N ARG A 56 7.32 6.50 -14.02
CA ARG A 56 5.99 6.97 -14.44
C ARG A 56 5.26 7.73 -13.34
N PHE A 57 5.36 7.29 -12.08
CA PHE A 57 4.77 8.02 -10.95
C PHE A 57 5.49 9.35 -10.69
N LEU A 58 6.81 9.41 -10.87
CA LEU A 58 7.58 10.65 -10.76
C LEU A 58 7.23 11.64 -11.88
N GLN A 59 6.89 11.16 -13.08
CA GLN A 59 6.51 12.02 -14.21
C GLN A 59 5.04 12.47 -14.14
N HIS A 60 4.12 11.54 -13.89
CA HIS A 60 2.69 11.74 -14.08
C HIS A 60 1.88 11.77 -12.77
N GLY A 61 2.46 11.35 -11.65
CA GLY A 61 1.74 11.24 -10.39
C GLY A 61 0.83 10.00 -10.32
N THR A 62 -0.08 9.99 -9.36
CA THR A 62 -0.86 8.80 -8.98
C THR A 62 -2.24 8.68 -9.63
N GLY A 63 -2.71 9.76 -10.26
CA GLY A 63 -4.03 9.87 -10.87
C GLY A 63 -4.05 9.59 -12.38
N GLU A 64 -2.89 9.61 -13.04
CA GLU A 64 -2.82 9.57 -14.50
C GLU A 64 -2.85 8.14 -15.06
N PRO A 65 -3.51 7.90 -16.22
CA PRO A 65 -3.63 6.59 -16.85
C PRO A 65 -2.29 5.90 -17.13
N GLU A 66 -1.25 6.65 -17.46
CA GLU A 66 0.09 6.16 -17.78
C GLU A 66 0.72 5.44 -16.59
N ALA A 67 0.63 6.03 -15.39
CA ALA A 67 1.14 5.44 -14.16
C ALA A 67 0.25 4.28 -13.69
N ILE A 68 -1.08 4.46 -13.75
CA ILE A 68 -2.05 3.46 -13.27
C ILE A 68 -2.03 2.19 -14.13
N SER A 69 -1.97 2.32 -15.46
CA SER A 69 -1.97 1.17 -16.38
C SER A 69 -0.73 0.29 -16.16
N TYR A 70 0.45 0.91 -16.04
CA TYR A 70 1.69 0.19 -15.78
C TYR A 70 1.68 -0.47 -14.39
N ALA A 71 1.22 0.24 -13.35
CA ALA A 71 1.07 -0.32 -12.01
C ALA A 71 0.10 -1.52 -11.99
N THR A 72 -1.00 -1.44 -12.74
CA THR A 72 -1.98 -2.54 -12.87
C THR A 72 -1.35 -3.76 -13.54
N ALA A 73 -0.57 -3.57 -14.61
CA ALA A 73 0.11 -4.66 -15.29
C ALA A 73 1.15 -5.35 -14.38
N VAL A 74 1.96 -4.58 -13.65
CA VAL A 74 2.90 -5.13 -12.65
C VAL A 74 2.18 -5.89 -11.54
N SER A 75 1.02 -5.40 -11.11
CA SER A 75 0.18 -6.09 -10.13
C SER A 75 -0.38 -7.43 -10.60
N VAL A 76 -0.68 -7.56 -11.90
CA VAL A 76 -1.05 -8.85 -12.49
C VAL A 76 0.14 -9.80 -12.42
N ILE A 77 1.34 -9.36 -12.80
CA ILE A 77 2.58 -10.18 -12.72
C ILE A 77 2.86 -10.65 -11.28
N ILE A 78 2.64 -9.78 -10.29
CA ILE A 78 2.77 -10.14 -8.87
C ILE A 78 1.77 -11.24 -8.46
N GLY A 79 0.53 -11.16 -8.96
CA GLY A 79 -0.53 -12.12 -8.65
C GLY A 79 -0.52 -13.37 -9.52
N THR A 80 0.36 -13.48 -10.51
CA THR A 80 0.49 -14.68 -11.36
C THR A 80 1.06 -15.83 -10.53
N PRO A 81 0.35 -16.96 -10.38
CA PRO A 81 0.72 -18.04 -9.46
C PRO A 81 1.80 -18.98 -10.02
N PHE A 82 2.31 -18.71 -11.21
CA PHE A 82 3.37 -19.45 -11.89
C PHE A 82 4.47 -18.51 -12.37
N VAL A 83 5.66 -19.06 -12.60
CA VAL A 83 6.78 -18.32 -13.19
C VAL A 83 6.49 -18.11 -14.67
N ILE A 84 6.59 -16.86 -15.15
CA ILE A 84 6.43 -16.53 -16.56
C ILE A 84 7.73 -16.89 -17.28
N THR A 85 7.69 -17.87 -18.18
CA THR A 85 8.85 -18.39 -18.90
C THR A 85 8.82 -18.11 -20.41
N SER A 86 7.77 -17.48 -20.94
CA SER A 86 7.70 -17.11 -22.36
C SER A 86 6.85 -15.87 -22.64
N ALA A 87 7.08 -15.23 -23.79
CA ALA A 87 6.24 -14.13 -24.28
C ALA A 87 4.77 -14.54 -24.54
N ASP A 88 4.49 -15.80 -24.86
CA ASP A 88 3.12 -16.28 -25.05
C ASP A 88 2.36 -16.31 -23.72
N GLN A 89 2.99 -16.81 -22.65
CA GLN A 89 2.42 -16.76 -21.31
C GLN A 89 2.18 -15.32 -20.86
N ALA A 90 3.14 -14.43 -21.11
CA ALA A 90 3.00 -13.01 -20.80
C ALA A 90 1.83 -12.36 -21.56
N ARG A 91 1.64 -12.69 -22.84
CA ARG A 91 0.53 -12.18 -23.68
C ARG A 91 -0.83 -12.68 -23.22
N ALA A 92 -0.90 -13.89 -22.67
CA ALA A 92 -2.15 -14.45 -22.17
C ALA A 92 -2.66 -13.77 -20.88
N LEU A 93 -1.78 -13.11 -20.13
CA LEU A 93 -2.15 -12.42 -18.89
C LEU A 93 -2.93 -11.12 -19.15
N PRO A 94 -3.97 -10.81 -18.36
CA PRO A 94 -4.72 -9.59 -18.54
C PRO A 94 -3.85 -8.35 -18.26
N LYS A 95 -4.18 -7.24 -18.94
CA LYS A 95 -3.50 -5.93 -18.77
C LYS A 95 -2.03 -5.90 -19.18
N ILE A 96 -1.45 -6.99 -19.65
CA ILE A 96 -0.09 -7.00 -20.20
C ILE A 96 -0.15 -6.63 -21.69
N GLY A 97 0.20 -5.38 -22.00
CA GLY A 97 0.23 -4.89 -23.39
C GLY A 97 1.52 -5.27 -24.15
N PRO A 98 1.55 -5.13 -25.49
CA PRO A 98 2.67 -5.57 -26.33
C PRO A 98 4.03 -4.99 -25.91
N LYS A 99 4.08 -3.72 -25.49
CA LYS A 99 5.31 -3.08 -25.02
C LYS A 99 5.89 -3.75 -23.77
N LEU A 100 5.04 -4.25 -22.89
CA LEU A 100 5.48 -4.94 -21.67
C LEU A 100 5.88 -6.38 -21.97
N VAL A 101 5.21 -7.05 -22.91
CA VAL A 101 5.62 -8.40 -23.40
C VAL A 101 7.06 -8.38 -23.90
N VAL A 102 7.44 -7.38 -24.69
CA VAL A 102 8.82 -7.22 -25.19
C VAL A 102 9.83 -7.12 -24.03
N LYS A 103 9.47 -6.41 -22.95
CA LYS A 103 10.33 -6.29 -21.76
C LYS A 103 10.44 -7.58 -20.96
N ILE A 104 9.32 -8.31 -20.84
CA ILE A 104 9.30 -9.61 -20.17
C ILE A 104 10.15 -10.60 -20.96
N GLN A 105 10.06 -10.61 -22.30
CA GLN A 105 10.93 -11.43 -23.14
C GLN A 105 12.40 -11.05 -22.99
N GLU A 106 12.72 -9.75 -23.01
CA GLU A 106 14.10 -9.28 -22.77
C GLU A 106 14.63 -9.76 -21.41
N TYR A 107 13.82 -9.69 -20.36
CA TYR A 107 14.18 -10.21 -19.04
C TYR A 107 14.40 -11.72 -19.06
N ILE A 108 13.55 -12.49 -19.75
CA ILE A 108 13.71 -13.94 -19.88
C ILE A 108 15.04 -14.28 -20.58
N ASP A 109 15.37 -13.55 -21.64
CA ASP A 109 16.56 -13.82 -22.46
C ASP A 109 17.87 -13.39 -21.76
N LYS A 110 17.85 -12.25 -21.06
CA LYS A 110 19.06 -11.57 -20.57
C LYS A 110 19.19 -11.55 -19.05
N GLY A 111 18.11 -11.80 -18.32
CA GLY A 111 18.01 -11.60 -16.87
C GLY A 111 17.82 -10.14 -16.43
N PHE A 112 17.69 -9.19 -17.36
CA PHE A 112 17.52 -7.77 -17.05
C PHE A 112 16.71 -7.03 -18.12
N ILE A 113 16.19 -5.85 -17.78
CA ILE A 113 15.48 -4.95 -18.72
C ILE A 113 16.36 -3.72 -18.95
N GLN A 114 16.81 -3.50 -20.19
CA GLN A 114 17.79 -2.42 -20.48
C GLN A 114 17.20 -1.03 -20.17
N GLU A 115 15.96 -0.77 -20.56
CA GLU A 115 15.28 0.51 -20.26
C GLU A 115 15.23 0.78 -18.75
N SER A 116 15.10 -0.25 -17.92
CA SER A 116 15.09 -0.07 -16.45
C SER A 116 16.44 0.44 -15.96
N ARG A 117 17.53 -0.16 -16.43
CA ARG A 117 18.90 0.28 -16.09
C ARG A 117 19.16 1.70 -16.60
N ASP A 118 18.71 2.01 -17.81
CA ASP A 118 18.87 3.34 -18.39
C ASP A 118 18.15 4.40 -17.54
N VAL A 119 16.91 4.13 -17.15
CA VAL A 119 16.11 5.00 -16.25
C VAL A 119 16.81 5.23 -14.93
N GLU A 120 17.36 4.17 -14.31
CA GLU A 120 18.09 4.30 -13.04
C GLU A 120 19.35 5.18 -13.16
N GLN A 121 19.91 5.33 -14.36
CA GLN A 121 21.05 6.20 -14.60
C GLN A 121 20.70 7.66 -14.91
N LEU A 122 19.45 7.94 -15.30
CA LEU A 122 18.99 9.30 -15.61
C LEU A 122 19.13 10.23 -14.39
N GLU A 123 19.78 11.37 -14.59
CA GLU A 123 19.87 12.43 -13.58
C GLU A 123 18.46 12.86 -13.12
N ARG A 124 17.55 13.10 -14.07
CA ARG A 124 16.17 13.49 -13.76
C ARG A 124 15.47 12.46 -12.87
N PHE A 125 15.63 11.17 -13.13
CA PHE A 125 15.07 10.12 -12.26
C PHE A 125 15.63 10.21 -10.85
N LYS A 126 16.96 10.28 -10.71
CA LYS A 126 17.66 10.37 -9.41
C LYS A 126 17.22 11.60 -8.61
N VAL A 127 17.14 12.77 -9.26
CA VAL A 127 16.76 14.02 -8.60
C VAL A 127 15.28 14.02 -8.23
N LEU A 128 14.37 13.65 -9.14
CA LEU A 128 12.94 13.60 -8.78
C LEU A 128 12.68 12.60 -7.65
N ARG A 129 13.36 11.45 -7.66
CA ARG A 129 13.30 10.48 -6.57
C ARG A 129 13.81 11.08 -5.26
N LEU A 130 14.93 11.80 -5.27
CA LEU A 130 15.45 12.50 -4.09
C LEU A 130 14.46 13.55 -3.56
N LEU A 131 13.99 14.46 -4.41
CA LEU A 131 13.12 15.56 -4.00
C LEU A 131 11.80 15.06 -3.41
N THR A 132 11.24 13.98 -3.97
CA THR A 132 9.98 13.39 -3.48
C THR A 132 10.12 12.61 -2.17
N THR A 133 11.34 12.45 -1.63
CA THR A 133 11.53 11.94 -0.25
C THR A 133 11.16 12.97 0.82
N VAL A 134 11.07 14.26 0.47
CA VAL A 134 10.73 15.33 1.39
C VAL A 134 9.21 15.46 1.51
N HIS A 135 8.68 15.35 2.74
CA HIS A 135 7.25 15.49 2.98
C HIS A 135 6.73 16.85 2.46
N GLY A 136 5.63 16.81 1.71
CA GLY A 136 5.05 17.99 1.05
C GLY A 136 5.58 18.24 -0.37
N VAL A 137 6.61 17.51 -0.82
CA VAL A 137 7.11 17.57 -2.20
C VAL A 137 6.59 16.37 -3.00
N GLY A 138 5.45 16.56 -3.66
CA GLY A 138 4.89 15.58 -4.61
C GLY A 138 5.48 15.73 -6.02
N HIS A 139 5.10 14.82 -6.93
CA HIS A 139 5.59 14.78 -8.31
C HIS A 139 5.53 16.14 -9.03
N ALA A 140 4.40 16.87 -8.94
CA ALA A 140 4.22 18.15 -9.63
C ALA A 140 5.22 19.21 -9.15
N LEU A 141 5.38 19.34 -7.82
CA LEU A 141 6.34 20.27 -7.24
C LEU A 141 7.78 19.84 -7.54
N ALA A 142 8.09 18.54 -7.44
CA ALA A 142 9.42 18.01 -7.76
C ALA A 142 9.81 18.27 -9.22
N ASN A 143 8.90 18.07 -10.18
CA ASN A 143 9.16 18.38 -11.59
C ASN A 143 9.40 19.87 -11.80
N LYS A 144 8.53 20.72 -11.24
CA LYS A 144 8.72 22.17 -11.31
C LYS A 144 10.09 22.59 -10.75
N LEU A 145 10.45 22.11 -9.56
CA LEU A 145 11.72 22.43 -8.92
C LEU A 145 12.92 21.96 -9.76
N TYR A 146 12.83 20.77 -10.35
CA TYR A 146 13.86 20.27 -11.27
C TYR A 146 13.99 21.18 -12.50
N ASP A 147 12.86 21.56 -13.11
CA ASP A 147 12.86 22.43 -14.28
C ASP A 147 13.42 23.82 -13.95
N ASP A 148 13.19 24.29 -12.71
CA ASP A 148 13.76 25.52 -12.14
C ASP A 148 15.24 25.37 -11.68
N GLY A 149 15.88 24.21 -11.91
CA GLY A 149 17.31 24.00 -11.67
C GLY A 149 17.68 23.32 -10.35
N THR A 150 16.72 22.93 -9.52
CA THR A 150 16.98 22.22 -8.24
C THR A 150 17.54 20.83 -8.51
N ARG A 151 18.69 20.49 -7.90
CA ARG A 151 19.32 19.14 -8.04
C ARG A 151 19.58 18.47 -6.71
N THR A 152 19.75 19.24 -5.64
CA THR A 152 20.08 18.76 -4.30
C THR A 152 19.03 19.16 -3.26
N LEU A 153 19.14 18.63 -2.04
CA LEU A 153 18.31 19.07 -0.92
C LEU A 153 18.69 20.49 -0.45
N ASP A 154 19.94 20.91 -0.64
CA ASP A 154 20.37 22.27 -0.32
C ASP A 154 19.75 23.28 -1.29
N ASP A 155 19.72 22.94 -2.59
CA ASP A 155 19.00 23.73 -3.60
C ASP A 155 17.52 23.84 -3.25
N LEU A 156 16.90 22.71 -2.83
CA LEU A 156 15.51 22.68 -2.40
C LEU A 156 15.28 23.64 -1.23
N GLN A 157 16.17 23.63 -0.24
CA GLN A 157 16.08 24.51 0.92
C GLN A 157 16.20 25.99 0.53
N ALA A 158 17.10 26.32 -0.40
CA ALA A 158 17.25 27.67 -0.92
C ALA A 158 16.00 28.12 -1.71
N MET A 159 15.50 27.26 -2.60
CA MET A 159 14.34 27.53 -3.45
C MET A 159 13.03 27.64 -2.67
N LEU A 160 12.89 26.89 -1.59
CA LEU A 160 11.70 26.84 -0.75
C LEU A 160 11.86 27.60 0.58
N LYS A 161 12.80 28.56 0.68
CA LYS A 161 13.12 29.29 1.92
C LYS A 161 11.89 29.87 2.66
N ASP A 162 10.86 30.29 1.92
CA ASP A 162 9.63 30.88 2.45
C ASP A 162 8.52 29.84 2.73
N ARG A 163 8.74 28.57 2.35
CA ARG A 163 7.84 27.43 2.56
C ARG A 163 8.21 26.68 3.84
N HIS A 164 8.08 27.37 4.97
CA HIS A 164 8.33 26.80 6.29
C HIS A 164 7.51 25.54 6.58
N ASP A 165 6.32 25.41 5.97
CA ASP A 165 5.48 24.23 6.06
C ASP A 165 6.17 22.97 5.56
N ILE A 166 7.03 23.07 4.52
CA ILE A 166 7.83 21.97 3.95
C ILE A 166 9.19 21.88 4.67
N LEU A 167 9.90 23.00 4.81
CA LEU A 167 11.30 22.99 5.28
C LEU A 167 11.45 22.53 6.73
N ARG A 168 10.44 22.73 7.58
CA ARG A 168 10.45 22.26 8.98
C ARG A 168 10.63 20.73 9.11
N TYR A 169 10.38 19.98 8.04
CA TYR A 169 10.55 18.53 8.02
C TYR A 169 11.97 18.08 7.69
N MET A 170 12.77 18.94 7.07
CA MET A 170 14.12 18.58 6.65
C MET A 170 15.01 18.19 7.82
N ARG A 171 14.79 18.78 9.01
CA ARG A 171 15.53 18.39 10.22
C ARG A 171 15.27 16.95 10.69
N PHE A 172 14.19 16.32 10.24
CA PHE A 172 13.87 14.91 10.52
C PHE A 172 14.20 14.00 9.35
N HIS A 173 14.53 14.55 8.18
CA HIS A 173 14.59 13.82 6.92
C HIS A 173 15.49 12.59 7.00
N ALA A 174 16.70 12.72 7.56
CA ALA A 174 17.64 11.62 7.70
C ALA A 174 17.04 10.41 8.45
N ASP A 175 16.45 10.64 9.62
CA ASP A 175 15.79 9.58 10.41
C ASP A 175 14.56 9.02 9.69
N LEU A 176 13.85 9.82 8.90
CA LEU A 176 12.68 9.37 8.14
C LEU A 176 13.03 8.53 6.90
N GLN A 177 14.29 8.57 6.43
CA GLN A 177 14.75 7.69 5.35
C GLN A 177 15.19 6.31 5.88
N GLU A 178 15.39 6.16 7.20
CA GLU A 178 15.77 4.89 7.79
C GLU A 178 14.60 3.89 7.76
N PRO A 179 14.80 2.64 7.30
CA PRO A 179 13.77 1.61 7.39
C PRO A 179 13.38 1.29 8.83
N VAL A 180 12.08 1.23 9.11
CA VAL A 180 11.55 0.94 10.44
C VAL A 180 11.36 -0.57 10.61
N SER A 181 12.07 -1.18 11.56
CA SER A 181 11.95 -2.62 11.85
C SER A 181 10.62 -2.96 12.53
N ARG A 182 10.15 -4.21 12.43
CA ARG A 182 8.90 -4.66 13.08
C ARG A 182 8.89 -4.42 14.60
N THR A 183 10.00 -4.74 15.28
CA THR A 183 10.15 -4.49 16.72
C THR A 183 10.04 -3.01 17.05
N GLU A 184 10.55 -2.14 16.18
CA GLU A 184 10.44 -0.69 16.36
C GLU A 184 9.00 -0.20 16.16
N VAL A 185 8.30 -0.69 15.12
CA VAL A 185 6.87 -0.42 14.89
C VAL A 185 6.04 -0.78 16.14
N GLU A 186 6.25 -1.99 16.67
CA GLU A 186 5.56 -2.49 17.86
C GLU A 186 5.85 -1.62 19.09
N SER A 187 7.11 -1.24 19.30
CA SER A 187 7.51 -0.37 20.40
C SER A 187 6.87 1.02 20.31
N VAL A 188 6.84 1.66 19.13
CA VAL A 188 6.13 2.94 18.95
C VAL A 188 4.65 2.80 19.25
N ARG A 189 4.01 1.72 18.78
CA ARG A 189 2.60 1.43 19.09
C ARG A 189 2.37 1.30 20.58
N ASP A 190 3.29 0.70 21.33
CA ASP A 190 3.16 0.59 22.79
C ASP A 190 3.29 1.95 23.50
N PHE A 191 4.19 2.82 23.04
CA PHE A 191 4.25 4.20 23.54
C PHE A 191 2.95 4.96 23.27
N VAL A 192 2.39 4.83 22.06
CA VAL A 192 1.11 5.45 21.68
C VAL A 192 -0.04 4.88 22.51
N ARG A 193 -0.09 3.55 22.71
CA ARG A 193 -1.08 2.86 23.56
C ARG A 193 -1.11 3.46 24.97
N LEU A 194 0.05 3.63 25.60
CA LEU A 194 0.15 4.26 26.92
C LEU A 194 -0.45 5.67 26.96
N GLN A 195 -0.33 6.44 25.88
CA GLN A 195 -0.94 7.78 25.81
C GLN A 195 -2.43 7.71 25.52
N VAL A 196 -2.88 6.79 24.67
CA VAL A 196 -4.30 6.53 24.39
C VAL A 196 -5.04 6.20 25.69
N ASP A 197 -4.54 5.24 26.47
CA ASP A 197 -5.19 4.80 27.71
C ASP A 197 -5.25 5.91 28.79
N LYS A 198 -4.36 6.91 28.72
CA LYS A 198 -4.38 8.09 29.60
C LYS A 198 -5.33 9.19 29.13
N VAL A 199 -5.70 9.21 27.85
CA VAL A 199 -6.70 10.13 27.31
C VAL A 199 -8.10 9.54 27.51
N LEU A 200 -8.29 8.29 27.10
CA LEU A 200 -9.53 7.55 27.25
C LEU A 200 -9.22 6.05 27.22
N PRO A 201 -9.36 5.33 28.36
CA PRO A 201 -9.15 3.88 28.39
C PRO A 201 -10.23 3.14 27.59
N GLY A 202 -9.94 1.90 27.20
CA GLY A 202 -10.89 1.03 26.49
C GLY A 202 -10.78 1.07 24.97
N ALA A 203 -9.80 1.78 24.42
CA ALA A 203 -9.54 1.78 22.99
C ALA A 203 -9.00 0.42 22.49
N HIS A 204 -9.37 0.05 21.27
CA HIS A 204 -8.73 -0.99 20.48
C HIS A 204 -7.78 -0.34 19.47
N LEU A 205 -6.56 -0.90 19.36
CA LEU A 205 -5.51 -0.43 18.44
C LEU A 205 -5.15 -1.55 17.48
N GLU A 206 -4.97 -1.21 16.20
CA GLU A 206 -4.51 -2.14 15.16
C GLU A 206 -3.38 -1.48 14.35
N LEU A 207 -2.28 -2.20 14.17
CA LEU A 207 -1.22 -1.80 13.25
C LEU A 207 -1.61 -2.15 11.82
N CYS A 208 -1.55 -1.20 10.89
CA CYS A 208 -1.96 -1.40 9.50
C CYS A 208 -0.77 -1.24 8.52
N GLY A 209 -1.04 -0.83 7.29
CA GLY A 209 -0.03 -0.54 6.29
C GLY A 209 0.84 -1.73 5.89
N GLY A 210 2.09 -1.41 5.54
CA GLY A 210 3.09 -2.39 5.14
C GLY A 210 3.38 -3.43 6.22
N TYR A 211 3.38 -3.02 7.49
CA TYR A 211 3.59 -3.91 8.64
C TYR A 211 2.56 -5.05 8.66
N ARG A 212 1.27 -4.71 8.51
CA ARG A 212 0.18 -5.70 8.57
C ARG A 212 0.16 -6.64 7.35
N ARG A 213 0.68 -6.18 6.21
CA ARG A 213 0.90 -7.00 5.01
C ARG A 213 2.18 -7.86 5.06
N GLY A 214 2.88 -7.88 6.20
CA GLY A 214 4.03 -8.75 6.42
C GLY A 214 5.36 -8.19 5.93
N LYS A 215 5.48 -6.88 5.66
CA LYS A 215 6.80 -6.30 5.35
C LYS A 215 7.74 -6.46 6.55
N ALA A 216 9.01 -6.80 6.26
CA ALA A 216 10.08 -6.88 7.25
C ALA A 216 10.46 -5.49 7.79
N THR A 217 10.37 -4.47 6.93
CA THR A 217 10.58 -3.07 7.28
C THR A 217 9.49 -2.18 6.68
N SER A 218 9.19 -1.07 7.35
CA SER A 218 8.18 -0.07 6.92
C SER A 218 8.84 1.29 6.71
N GLY A 219 8.21 2.16 5.91
CA GLY A 219 8.62 3.57 5.78
C GLY A 219 7.95 4.47 6.82
N ASP A 220 6.78 4.07 7.29
CA ASP A 220 5.96 4.73 8.28
C ASP A 220 5.22 3.69 9.14
N ILE A 221 4.53 4.18 10.18
CA ILE A 221 3.80 3.37 11.16
C ILE A 221 2.34 3.81 11.18
N ASP A 222 1.45 2.99 10.62
CA ASP A 222 0.00 3.22 10.64
C ASP A 222 -0.64 2.59 11.88
N ILE A 223 -1.19 3.42 12.76
CA ILE A 223 -1.90 2.98 13.98
C ILE A 223 -3.36 3.42 13.88
N LEU A 224 -4.25 2.44 13.72
CA LEU A 224 -5.68 2.65 13.76
C LEU A 224 -6.19 2.49 15.19
N ILE A 225 -7.17 3.31 15.56
CA ILE A 225 -7.74 3.40 16.90
C ILE A 225 -9.27 3.44 16.78
N THR A 226 -9.95 2.66 17.62
CA THR A 226 -11.41 2.69 17.76
C THR A 226 -11.84 2.38 19.19
N PHE A 227 -13.12 2.56 19.50
CA PHE A 227 -13.73 2.21 20.78
C PHE A 227 -14.85 1.20 20.53
N PRO A 228 -14.57 -0.12 20.63
CA PRO A 228 -15.55 -1.14 20.27
C PRO A 228 -16.84 -1.02 21.09
N HIS A 229 -17.98 -1.10 20.40
CA HIS A 229 -19.32 -1.04 20.98
C HIS A 229 -19.64 0.22 21.79
N GLN A 230 -18.87 1.30 21.60
CA GLN A 230 -18.99 2.56 22.33
C GLN A 230 -18.97 3.74 21.36
N ASP A 231 -19.95 3.76 20.46
CA ASP A 231 -20.07 4.75 19.39
C ASP A 231 -20.13 6.17 19.94
N GLY A 232 -19.36 7.08 19.34
CA GLY A 232 -19.28 8.48 19.72
C GLY A 232 -18.12 8.80 20.66
N LEU A 233 -17.52 7.82 21.35
CA LEU A 233 -16.33 8.05 22.19
C LEU A 233 -15.10 8.47 21.38
N GLU A 234 -15.05 8.07 20.11
CA GLU A 234 -14.00 8.46 19.18
C GLU A 234 -14.01 9.97 18.86
N ARG A 235 -15.14 10.66 19.07
CA ARG A 235 -15.29 12.07 18.71
C ARG A 235 -14.39 12.97 19.57
N GLY A 236 -13.62 13.83 18.90
CA GLY A 236 -12.61 14.70 19.49
C GLY A 236 -11.45 13.95 20.15
N PHE A 237 -11.41 12.61 20.07
CA PHE A 237 -10.37 11.81 20.72
C PHE A 237 -9.00 12.11 20.12
N LEU A 238 -8.90 12.16 18.78
CA LEU A 238 -7.63 12.34 18.10
C LEU A 238 -6.93 13.66 18.48
N ARG A 239 -7.68 14.77 18.53
CA ARG A 239 -7.16 16.07 18.96
C ARG A 239 -6.56 16.00 20.36
N ARG A 240 -7.31 15.45 21.33
CA ARG A 240 -6.84 15.27 22.71
C ARG A 240 -5.59 14.39 22.79
N LEU A 241 -5.51 13.34 21.96
CA LEU A 241 -4.32 12.48 21.87
C LEU A 241 -3.12 13.25 21.32
N VAL A 242 -3.27 13.96 20.20
CA VAL A 242 -2.19 14.76 19.61
C VAL A 242 -1.70 15.84 20.57
N ASP A 243 -2.60 16.58 21.20
CA ASP A 243 -2.25 17.62 22.19
C ASP A 243 -1.46 17.03 23.36
N ARG A 244 -1.85 15.83 23.82
CA ARG A 244 -1.11 15.09 24.84
C ARG A 244 0.28 14.68 24.36
N LEU A 245 0.40 14.13 23.16
CA LEU A 245 1.68 13.71 22.58
C LEU A 245 2.63 14.91 22.45
N VAL A 246 2.12 16.07 22.04
CA VAL A 246 2.87 17.33 22.01
C VAL A 246 3.30 17.76 23.41
N LYS A 247 2.38 17.75 24.39
CA LYS A 247 2.69 18.11 25.79
C LYS A 247 3.72 17.17 26.43
N LYS A 248 3.80 15.92 25.99
CA LYS A 248 4.78 14.93 26.45
C LYS A 248 6.10 14.97 25.66
N GLY A 249 6.22 15.84 24.66
CA GLY A 249 7.39 15.92 23.80
C GLY A 249 7.58 14.68 22.91
N LEU A 250 6.55 13.84 22.75
CA LEU A 250 6.57 12.70 21.83
C LEU A 250 6.25 13.13 20.40
N VAL A 251 5.61 14.28 20.23
CA VAL A 251 5.45 14.95 18.93
C VAL A 251 5.97 16.40 19.09
N PRO A 252 6.91 16.87 18.26
CA PRO A 252 7.42 18.23 18.34
C PRO A 252 6.32 19.27 18.11
N ARG A 253 6.26 20.30 18.96
CA ARG A 253 5.25 21.37 18.84
C ARG A 253 5.36 22.12 17.53
N ASP A 254 6.59 22.43 17.14
CA ASP A 254 6.90 22.95 15.82
C ASP A 254 7.16 21.76 14.89
N GLY A 255 6.56 21.69 13.71
CA GLY A 255 6.87 20.69 12.66
C GLY A 255 6.57 19.21 12.95
N GLY A 256 6.11 18.83 14.15
CA GLY A 256 5.78 17.43 14.48
C GLY A 256 4.40 16.99 14.00
N VAL A 257 3.45 17.92 13.83
CA VAL A 257 2.12 17.62 13.27
C VAL A 257 2.11 18.03 11.80
N LEU A 258 2.08 17.03 10.92
CA LEU A 258 2.20 17.17 9.47
C LEU A 258 0.85 17.48 8.85
N SER A 259 -0.18 16.79 9.32
CA SER A 259 -1.57 17.03 8.99
C SER A 259 -2.45 16.56 10.14
N LEU A 260 -3.55 17.26 10.39
CA LEU A 260 -4.57 16.86 11.35
C LEU A 260 -5.95 17.16 10.77
N THR A 261 -6.70 16.10 10.50
CA THR A 261 -8.06 16.15 9.97
C THR A 261 -9.01 15.54 10.99
N GLU A 262 -10.10 16.23 11.30
CA GLU A 262 -11.13 15.80 12.25
C GLU A 262 -12.47 15.57 11.55
N ALA A 263 -12.41 14.97 10.34
CA ALA A 263 -13.56 14.80 9.46
C ALA A 263 -14.58 13.80 10.01
N GLY A 264 -14.17 12.81 10.81
CA GLY A 264 -15.07 11.90 11.50
C GLY A 264 -15.78 12.59 12.66
N SER A 265 -15.01 13.28 13.50
CA SER A 265 -15.52 14.02 14.66
C SER A 265 -16.48 15.15 14.30
N SER A 266 -16.19 15.87 13.22
CA SER A 266 -16.97 17.05 12.78
C SER A 266 -18.31 16.68 12.14
N ARG A 267 -18.59 15.39 11.93
CA ARG A 267 -19.87 14.94 11.36
C ARG A 267 -20.90 14.77 12.45
N THR A 268 -21.91 15.64 12.49
CA THR A 268 -23.15 15.32 13.21
C THR A 268 -23.79 14.11 12.52
N THR A 269 -24.16 13.09 13.30
CA THR A 269 -24.67 11.79 12.82
C THR A 269 -26.02 11.86 12.10
N TRP A 270 -26.54 13.05 11.77
CA TRP A 270 -27.92 13.22 11.29
C TRP A 270 -28.11 14.26 10.18
N ALA A 271 -27.06 14.92 9.69
CA ALA A 271 -27.21 15.88 8.60
C ALA A 271 -26.87 15.23 7.26
N ASN A 272 -27.88 15.10 6.40
CA ASN A 272 -27.80 14.79 4.97
C ASN A 272 -27.00 15.85 4.18
N ARG A 273 -25.74 16.13 4.56
CA ARG A 273 -24.84 16.87 3.68
C ARG A 273 -24.37 15.92 2.59
N ARG A 274 -24.57 16.35 1.33
CA ARG A 274 -23.96 15.74 0.14
C ARG A 274 -22.50 15.41 0.45
N ALA A 275 -22.15 14.14 0.40
CA ALA A 275 -20.81 13.66 0.67
C ALA A 275 -19.85 14.31 -0.35
N SER A 276 -18.88 15.08 0.12
CA SER A 276 -17.57 14.98 -0.53
C SER A 276 -17.11 13.55 -0.25
N LEU A 277 -16.99 12.76 -1.32
CA LEU A 277 -16.75 11.31 -1.33
C LEU A 277 -15.36 10.88 -0.79
N GLY A 278 -14.70 11.71 0.05
CA GLY A 278 -13.34 11.51 0.50
C GLY A 278 -13.24 11.45 2.03
N ASP A 279 -12.98 10.24 2.54
CA ASP A 279 -12.39 9.92 3.84
C ASP A 279 -12.96 10.62 5.09
N THR A 280 -13.88 9.93 5.77
CA THR A 280 -14.58 10.39 6.98
C THR A 280 -13.89 10.00 8.29
N LEU A 281 -12.58 9.77 8.24
CA LEU A 281 -11.77 9.40 9.41
C LEU A 281 -11.14 10.65 10.03
N ASP A 282 -10.90 10.59 11.33
CA ASP A 282 -9.98 11.52 11.95
C ASP A 282 -8.56 10.98 11.76
N LYS A 283 -7.65 11.83 11.29
CA LYS A 283 -6.28 11.42 10.92
C LYS A 283 -5.27 12.45 11.38
N ALA A 284 -4.21 12.00 12.03
CA ALA A 284 -3.06 12.80 12.39
C ALA A 284 -1.83 12.15 11.79
N LEU A 285 -1.22 12.82 10.82
CA LEU A 285 0.08 12.42 10.30
C LEU A 285 1.12 13.17 11.12
N VAL A 286 1.98 12.46 11.85
CA VAL A 286 2.93 13.07 12.79
C VAL A 286 4.35 12.55 12.59
N VAL A 287 5.32 13.36 13.00
CA VAL A 287 6.69 12.92 13.30
C VAL A 287 6.75 12.63 14.79
N PHE A 288 6.86 11.35 15.11
CA PHE A 288 6.93 10.84 16.47
C PHE A 288 8.40 10.72 16.90
N ARG A 289 8.69 11.23 18.09
CA ARG A 289 9.96 11.01 18.79
C ARG A 289 9.89 9.66 19.48
N HIS A 290 10.63 8.69 18.98
CA HIS A 290 10.78 7.40 19.65
C HIS A 290 12.00 7.48 20.57
N PRO A 291 11.79 7.53 21.90
CA PRO A 291 12.89 7.83 22.82
C PRO A 291 13.96 6.72 22.83
N ALA A 292 15.20 7.13 23.10
CA ALA A 292 16.28 6.21 23.41
C ALA A 292 15.88 5.25 24.55
N ASN A 293 16.31 4.00 24.46
CA ASN A 293 16.09 2.99 25.51
C ASN A 293 17.37 2.65 26.28
N GLY A 294 18.48 3.35 25.99
CA GLY A 294 19.77 3.17 26.66
C GLY A 294 20.47 1.83 26.39
N THR A 295 19.88 0.99 25.54
CA THR A 295 20.42 -0.33 25.17
C THR A 295 20.64 -0.39 23.67
N THR A 296 19.62 -0.79 22.90
CA THR A 296 19.69 -0.90 21.44
C THR A 296 19.59 0.45 20.72
N ARG A 297 19.11 1.50 21.39
CA ARG A 297 19.12 2.88 20.88
C ARG A 297 19.71 3.85 21.89
N THR A 298 20.81 4.46 21.47
CA THR A 298 21.60 5.42 22.24
C THR A 298 21.14 6.86 22.06
N ARG A 299 20.31 7.14 21.06
CA ARG A 299 19.67 8.45 20.81
C ARG A 299 18.19 8.29 20.49
N ASP A 300 17.46 9.39 20.63
CA ASP A 300 16.10 9.50 20.10
C ASP A 300 16.15 9.38 18.57
N VAL A 301 15.12 8.74 18.01
CA VAL A 301 14.91 8.65 16.56
C VAL A 301 13.52 9.18 16.20
N TRP A 302 13.43 9.82 15.04
CA TRP A 302 12.19 10.42 14.55
C TRP A 302 11.53 9.52 13.51
N ARG A 303 10.26 9.18 13.70
CA ARG A 303 9.50 8.29 12.79
C ARG A 303 8.21 8.90 12.33
N ARG A 304 7.84 8.62 11.08
CA ARG A 304 6.51 8.93 10.55
C ARG A 304 5.50 7.98 11.18
N VAL A 305 4.49 8.55 11.84
CA VAL A 305 3.38 7.79 12.45
C VAL A 305 2.07 8.41 12.01
N ASP A 306 1.19 7.58 11.47
CA ASP A 306 -0.14 7.97 11.04
C ASP A 306 -1.14 7.41 12.05
N LEU A 307 -1.76 8.31 12.81
CA LEU A 307 -2.77 7.99 13.81
C LEU A 307 -4.15 8.19 13.18
N VAL A 308 -4.94 7.12 13.15
CA VAL A 308 -6.21 7.11 12.44
C VAL A 308 -7.29 6.64 13.40
N VAL A 309 -8.35 7.44 13.55
CA VAL A 309 -9.45 7.13 14.44
C VAL A 309 -10.71 6.91 13.62
N ALA A 310 -11.36 5.76 13.87
CA ALA A 310 -12.58 5.34 13.18
C ALA A 310 -13.68 4.99 14.18
N ALA A 311 -14.92 5.35 13.83
CA ALA A 311 -16.10 4.88 14.56
C ALA A 311 -16.26 3.36 14.39
N TRP A 312 -16.72 2.68 15.43
CA TRP A 312 -16.83 1.23 15.45
C TRP A 312 -17.66 0.62 14.31
N PRO A 313 -18.81 1.21 13.88
CA PRO A 313 -19.59 0.71 12.74
C PRO A 313 -18.83 0.70 11.40
N HIS A 314 -17.74 1.49 11.30
CA HIS A 314 -16.93 1.63 10.09
C HIS A 314 -15.49 1.12 10.28
N TRP A 315 -15.24 0.35 11.34
CA TRP A 315 -13.90 -0.16 11.66
C TRP A 315 -13.34 -1.07 10.55
N GLY A 316 -14.17 -1.95 9.98
CA GLY A 316 -13.76 -2.86 8.91
C GLY A 316 -13.19 -2.14 7.68
N PRO A 317 -13.92 -1.19 7.08
CA PRO A 317 -13.44 -0.38 5.95
C PRO A 317 -12.20 0.44 6.27
N ALA A 318 -12.07 0.94 7.50
CA ALA A 318 -10.87 1.66 7.94
C ALA A 318 -9.65 0.73 7.94
N VAL A 319 -9.75 -0.42 8.60
CA VAL A 319 -8.67 -1.41 8.62
C VAL A 319 -8.34 -1.89 7.21
N LEU A 320 -9.34 -2.21 6.38
CA LEU A 320 -9.15 -2.63 5.00
C LEU A 320 -8.39 -1.56 4.19
N GLY A 321 -8.87 -0.32 4.23
CA GLY A 321 -8.31 0.81 3.50
C GLY A 321 -6.88 1.14 3.87
N TRP A 322 -6.58 1.15 5.17
CA TRP A 322 -5.25 1.43 5.70
C TRP A 322 -4.32 0.22 5.68
N THR A 323 -4.85 -1.00 5.55
CA THR A 323 -4.03 -2.19 5.29
C THR A 323 -3.46 -2.17 3.88
N GLY A 324 -4.21 -1.69 2.87
CA GLY A 324 -3.76 -1.68 1.49
C GLY A 324 -3.55 -3.08 0.89
N SER A 325 -2.72 -3.24 -0.16
CA SER A 325 -1.91 -2.21 -0.82
C SER A 325 -2.71 -1.25 -1.70
N THR A 326 -2.07 -0.21 -2.25
CA THR A 326 -2.73 0.82 -3.07
C THR A 326 -3.47 0.23 -4.27
N GLN A 327 -2.84 -0.70 -5.00
CA GLN A 327 -3.49 -1.34 -6.14
C GLN A 327 -4.61 -2.29 -5.70
N PHE A 328 -4.46 -3.01 -4.58
CA PHE A 328 -5.51 -3.85 -4.02
C PHE A 328 -6.77 -3.03 -3.71
N GLU A 329 -6.60 -1.90 -3.03
CA GLU A 329 -7.68 -0.97 -2.69
C GLU A 329 -8.31 -0.33 -3.94
N ARG A 330 -7.50 0.03 -4.93
CA ARG A 330 -8.01 0.58 -6.21
C ARG A 330 -8.93 -0.41 -6.91
N ASP A 331 -8.51 -1.66 -7.03
CA ASP A 331 -9.28 -2.70 -7.69
C ASP A 331 -10.51 -3.11 -6.87
N LEU A 332 -10.39 -3.14 -5.54
CA LEU A 332 -11.51 -3.38 -4.63
C LEU A 332 -12.61 -2.33 -4.79
N ARG A 333 -12.25 -1.04 -4.82
CA ARG A 333 -13.23 0.06 -5.02
C ARG A 333 -13.85 0.01 -6.41
N ARG A 334 -13.07 -0.37 -7.42
CA ARG A 334 -13.55 -0.56 -8.79
C ARG A 334 -14.60 -1.68 -8.86
N HIS A 335 -14.31 -2.82 -8.22
CA HIS A 335 -15.24 -3.95 -8.10
C HIS A 335 -16.52 -3.54 -7.36
N ALA A 336 -16.37 -2.94 -6.18
CA ALA A 336 -17.48 -2.48 -5.35
C ALA A 336 -18.46 -1.59 -6.14
N GLY A 337 -17.89 -0.64 -6.89
CA GLY A 337 -18.68 0.31 -7.65
C GLY A 337 -19.38 -0.30 -8.86
N LYS A 338 -18.75 -1.27 -9.54
CA LYS A 338 -19.31 -1.87 -10.77
C LYS A 338 -20.31 -2.98 -10.49
N LEU A 339 -20.00 -3.86 -9.54
CA LEU A 339 -20.70 -5.15 -9.37
C LEU A 339 -21.53 -5.22 -8.08
N CYS A 340 -21.22 -4.39 -7.07
CA CYS A 340 -21.90 -4.44 -5.78
C CYS A 340 -22.83 -3.26 -5.52
N ARG A 341 -22.85 -2.24 -6.40
CA ARG A 341 -23.56 -0.97 -6.18
C ARG A 341 -23.14 -0.27 -4.86
N LEU A 342 -21.87 -0.39 -4.47
CA LEU A 342 -21.34 0.21 -3.25
C LEU A 342 -20.27 1.27 -3.55
N HIS A 343 -20.23 2.31 -2.74
CA HIS A 343 -19.10 3.24 -2.63
C HIS A 343 -18.27 2.87 -1.39
N VAL A 344 -17.08 2.31 -1.62
CA VAL A 344 -16.14 1.94 -0.55
C VAL A 344 -15.03 2.98 -0.44
N HIS A 345 -14.75 3.43 0.78
CA HIS A 345 -13.61 4.25 1.15
C HIS A 345 -13.15 3.86 2.55
N SER A 346 -11.98 4.35 2.98
CA SER A 346 -11.44 4.08 4.33
C SER A 346 -12.39 4.54 5.44
N GLY A 347 -13.17 5.61 5.19
CA GLY A 347 -14.15 6.13 6.15
C GLY A 347 -15.46 5.35 6.27
N GLY A 348 -15.72 4.38 5.37
CA GLY A 348 -16.94 3.58 5.43
C GLY A 348 -17.41 3.06 4.06
N ILE A 349 -18.56 2.39 4.08
CA ILE A 349 -19.25 1.88 2.89
C ILE A 349 -20.59 2.59 2.79
N ARG A 350 -20.97 2.98 1.56
CA ARG A 350 -22.29 3.53 1.25
C ARG A 350 -22.94 2.79 0.11
N ASP A 351 -24.26 2.66 0.18
CA ASP A 351 -25.06 2.25 -0.96
C ASP A 351 -25.08 3.34 -2.04
N LYS A 352 -24.99 2.98 -3.32
CA LYS A 352 -24.90 3.94 -4.42
C LYS A 352 -26.20 4.68 -4.72
N GLU A 353 -27.33 4.06 -4.42
CA GLU A 353 -28.66 4.56 -4.80
C GLU A 353 -29.24 5.41 -3.68
N THR A 354 -29.24 4.86 -2.46
CA THR A 354 -29.79 5.50 -1.27
C THR A 354 -28.78 6.44 -0.59
N ASN A 355 -27.47 6.27 -0.87
CA ASN A 355 -26.38 6.96 -0.19
C ASN A 355 -26.31 6.71 1.34
N GLU A 356 -27.06 5.71 1.82
CA GLU A 356 -27.08 5.28 3.21
C GLU A 356 -25.79 4.56 3.58
N HIS A 357 -25.42 4.64 4.86
CA HIS A 357 -24.26 3.94 5.39
C HIS A 357 -24.55 2.44 5.52
N VAL A 358 -23.59 1.63 5.08
CA VAL A 358 -23.60 0.19 5.27
C VAL A 358 -22.58 -0.16 6.35
N GLU A 359 -23.06 -0.71 7.45
CA GLU A 359 -22.20 -1.11 8.57
C GLU A 359 -21.28 -2.27 8.16
N ALA A 360 -20.00 -2.15 8.52
CA ALA A 360 -19.02 -3.23 8.40
C ALA A 360 -17.99 -3.09 9.54
N LYS A 361 -18.18 -3.89 10.59
CA LYS A 361 -17.34 -3.85 11.81
C LYS A 361 -16.02 -4.59 11.63
N THR A 362 -15.95 -5.53 10.69
CA THR A 362 -14.74 -6.27 10.37
C THR A 362 -14.41 -6.20 8.89
N GLU A 363 -13.15 -6.44 8.53
CA GLU A 363 -12.81 -6.58 7.11
C GLU A 363 -13.57 -7.74 6.46
N ARG A 364 -13.84 -8.84 7.19
CA ARG A 364 -14.63 -9.97 6.68
C ARG A 364 -16.05 -9.54 6.30
N ASP A 365 -16.65 -8.59 7.03
CA ASP A 365 -17.92 -7.99 6.63
C ASP A 365 -17.79 -7.25 5.31
N CYS A 366 -16.71 -6.49 5.10
CA CYS A 366 -16.45 -5.83 3.83
C CYS A 366 -16.36 -6.84 2.68
N PHE A 367 -15.59 -7.91 2.82
CA PHE A 367 -15.47 -8.94 1.78
C PHE A 367 -16.81 -9.62 1.48
N ARG A 368 -17.61 -9.94 2.52
CA ARG A 368 -18.96 -10.49 2.38
C ARG A 368 -19.90 -9.53 1.62
N LEU A 369 -19.93 -8.26 1.99
CA LEU A 369 -20.73 -7.22 1.32
C LEU A 369 -20.31 -7.04 -0.16
N LEU A 370 -19.03 -7.24 -0.44
CA LEU A 370 -18.45 -7.14 -1.78
C LEU A 370 -18.52 -8.45 -2.57
N LYS A 371 -19.09 -9.52 -2.01
CA LYS A 371 -19.16 -10.85 -2.63
C LYS A 371 -17.78 -11.34 -3.08
N LEU A 372 -16.76 -11.09 -2.26
CA LEU A 372 -15.38 -11.50 -2.49
C LEU A 372 -14.99 -12.59 -1.49
N GLU A 373 -14.13 -13.50 -1.92
CA GLU A 373 -13.44 -14.41 -1.01
C GLU A 373 -12.47 -13.64 -0.12
N TRP A 374 -12.40 -14.02 1.16
CA TRP A 374 -11.49 -13.40 2.12
C TRP A 374 -10.02 -13.63 1.76
N ILE A 375 -9.29 -12.55 1.46
CA ILE A 375 -7.84 -12.60 1.26
C ILE A 375 -7.15 -12.08 2.54
N PRO A 376 -6.26 -12.85 3.19
CA PRO A 376 -5.57 -12.38 4.38
C PRO A 376 -4.59 -11.25 4.05
N PRO A 377 -4.29 -10.34 5.00
CA PRO A 377 -3.48 -9.13 4.74
C PRO A 377 -2.12 -9.36 4.08
N HIS A 378 -1.41 -10.42 4.46
CA HIS A 378 -0.09 -10.75 3.90
C HIS A 378 -0.12 -11.21 2.43
N LEU A 379 -1.31 -11.50 1.89
CA LEU A 379 -1.53 -11.83 0.48
C LEU A 379 -2.15 -10.66 -0.31
N ARG A 380 -2.12 -9.44 0.22
CA ARG A 380 -2.63 -8.22 -0.46
C ARG A 380 -1.50 -7.32 -0.97
N ASN A 381 -0.32 -7.87 -1.22
CA ASN A 381 0.86 -7.12 -1.67
C ASN A 381 0.83 -6.85 -3.18
N ALA A 382 -0.21 -6.18 -3.68
CA ALA A 382 -0.45 -5.98 -5.11
C ALA A 382 0.41 -4.87 -5.76
N ASP A 383 1.40 -4.35 -5.03
CA ASP A 383 2.38 -3.35 -5.45
C ASP A 383 3.81 -3.85 -5.15
N PRO A 384 4.82 -3.49 -5.97
CA PRO A 384 6.23 -3.89 -5.78
C PRO A 384 6.82 -3.60 -4.39
#